data_AF-A0A2G6ARC4-F1
#
_entry.id   AF-A0A2G6ARC4-F1
#
_cell.length_a   1.000
_cell.length_b   1.000
_cell.length_c   1.000
_cell.angle_alpha   90.00
_cell.angle_beta   90.00
_cell.angle_gamma   90.00
#
_symmetry.space_group_name_H-M   'P 1'
#
loop_
_entity.id
_entity.type
_entity.pdbx_description
1 polymer ?
#
loop_
_entity_poly.entity_id
_entity_poly.type
_entity_poly.pdbx_seq_one_letter_code
_entity_poly.pdbx_strand_id
1 'polypeptide(L)'
;MKKLVILALATVFLLAACGKNKVDESAATEYIKKSKEAITLFNEEKFDEMRTMFDATMKDALSVEQLQEVADIVKESGEFVGFEKESVTKKEQYFVATIATKYKEDNRVYTITLDEQQRVAGFFVK
;
A
#
# COMPACT_ATOMS: atom_id res chain seq x y z
N MET A 1 26.97 -61.11 -4.62
CA MET A 1 26.35 -60.76 -3.33
C MET A 1 26.08 -59.27 -3.31
N LYS A 2 24.79 -58.87 -3.24
CA LYS A 2 24.23 -57.81 -2.39
C LYS A 2 25.18 -56.62 -2.12
N LYS A 3 24.93 -55.35 -2.45
CA LYS A 3 23.74 -54.46 -2.57
C LYS A 3 24.31 -53.17 -3.26
N LEU A 4 23.60 -52.22 -3.86
CA LEU A 4 22.57 -51.36 -3.29
C LEU A 4 22.01 -50.53 -4.46
N VAL A 5 20.68 -50.44 -4.45
CA VAL A 5 19.85 -49.51 -5.22
C VAL A 5 20.30 -48.07 -4.92
N ILE A 6 20.74 -47.31 -5.93
CA ILE A 6 20.85 -45.86 -5.81
C ILE A 6 19.47 -45.29 -6.13
N LEU A 7 18.74 -45.10 -5.04
CA LEU A 7 17.47 -44.39 -4.95
C LEU A 7 17.70 -42.95 -5.44
N ALA A 8 17.10 -42.60 -6.58
CA ALA A 8 17.01 -41.23 -7.06
C ALA A 8 16.18 -40.42 -6.05
N LEU A 9 16.88 -39.78 -5.10
CA LEU A 9 16.31 -38.84 -4.16
C LEU A 9 16.02 -37.54 -4.94
N ALA A 10 14.87 -37.51 -5.60
CA ALA A 10 14.30 -36.28 -6.13
C ALA A 10 14.01 -35.36 -4.94
N THR A 11 14.92 -34.41 -4.71
CA THR A 11 14.78 -33.28 -3.82
C THR A 11 13.59 -32.44 -4.28
N VAL A 12 12.41 -32.75 -3.76
CA VAL A 12 11.29 -31.81 -3.76
C VAL A 12 11.71 -30.67 -2.84
N PHE A 13 12.29 -29.63 -3.43
CA PHE A 13 12.38 -28.31 -2.82
C PHE A 13 10.95 -27.82 -2.56
N LEU A 14 10.37 -28.22 -1.43
CA LEU A 14 9.28 -27.49 -0.81
C LEU A 14 9.87 -26.20 -0.26
N LEU A 15 10.16 -25.25 -1.15
CA LEU A 15 10.24 -23.83 -0.79
C LEU A 15 8.81 -23.37 -0.47
N ALA A 16 8.28 -23.83 0.66
CA ALA A 16 7.18 -23.14 1.33
C ALA A 16 7.74 -21.88 2.02
N ALA A 17 8.33 -21.00 1.23
CA ALA A 17 8.63 -19.63 1.60
C ALA A 17 7.42 -18.77 1.25
N CYS A 18 6.28 -19.02 1.89
CA CYS A 18 5.15 -18.11 1.86
C CYS A 18 5.02 -17.50 3.26
N GLY A 19 5.44 -16.23 3.34
CA GLY A 19 5.62 -15.47 4.56
C GLY A 19 4.41 -15.50 5.49
N LYS A 20 4.72 -15.58 6.78
CA LYS A 20 3.81 -15.62 7.93
C LYS A 20 2.85 -14.41 8.09
N ASN A 21 2.83 -13.45 7.16
CA ASN A 21 2.06 -12.21 7.26
C ASN A 21 1.10 -12.00 6.08
N LYS A 22 0.49 -13.06 5.54
CA LYS A 22 -0.55 -12.92 4.52
C LYS A 22 -1.82 -12.36 5.16
N VAL A 23 -2.23 -11.17 4.70
CA VAL A 23 -3.56 -10.61 4.98
C VAL A 23 -4.59 -11.43 4.22
N ASP A 24 -5.74 -11.69 4.84
CA ASP A 24 -6.86 -12.32 4.15
C ASP A 24 -7.22 -11.53 2.88
N GLU A 25 -7.51 -12.22 1.77
CA GLU A 25 -7.72 -11.55 0.47
C GLU A 25 -8.89 -10.55 0.50
N SER A 26 -9.95 -10.85 1.25
CA SER A 26 -11.10 -9.96 1.39
C SER A 26 -10.72 -8.70 2.17
N ALA A 27 -10.00 -8.86 3.28
CA ALA A 27 -9.48 -7.75 4.06
C ALA A 27 -8.49 -6.91 3.24
N ALA A 28 -7.56 -7.54 2.53
CA ALA A 28 -6.60 -6.85 1.67
C ALA A 28 -7.30 -5.98 0.61
N THR A 29 -8.37 -6.49 0.00
CA THR A 29 -9.19 -5.75 -0.98
C THR A 29 -9.79 -4.48 -0.37
N GLU A 30 -10.31 -4.54 0.86
CA GLU A 30 -10.88 -3.36 1.52
C GLU A 30 -9.83 -2.30 1.85
N TYR A 31 -8.67 -2.70 2.40
CA TYR A 31 -7.58 -1.76 2.70
C TYR A 31 -7.00 -1.12 1.44
N ILE A 32 -6.90 -1.88 0.33
CA ILE A 32 -6.52 -1.35 -0.99
C ILE A 32 -7.54 -0.30 -1.44
N LYS A 33 -8.84 -0.62 -1.38
CA LYS A 33 -9.90 0.29 -1.80
C LYS A 33 -9.82 1.62 -1.03
N LYS A 34 -9.70 1.56 0.30
CA LYS A 34 -9.57 2.75 1.15
C LYS A 34 -8.30 3.55 0.86
N SER A 35 -7.20 2.86 0.57
CA SER A 35 -5.95 3.52 0.18
C SER A 35 -6.07 4.24 -1.16
N LYS A 36 -6.71 3.61 -2.16
CA LYS A 36 -6.98 4.23 -3.47
C LYS A 36 -7.89 5.45 -3.34
N GLU A 37 -8.93 5.37 -2.50
CA GLU A 37 -9.82 6.50 -2.21
C GLU A 37 -9.04 7.70 -1.66
N ALA A 38 -8.15 7.49 -0.69
CA ALA A 38 -7.30 8.55 -0.16
C ALA A 38 -6.37 9.15 -1.23
N ILE A 39 -5.76 8.32 -2.08
CA ILE A 39 -4.89 8.77 -3.19
C ILE A 39 -5.70 9.54 -4.23
N THR A 40 -6.92 9.12 -4.55
CA THR A 40 -7.80 9.84 -5.47
C THR A 40 -8.15 11.21 -4.92
N LEU A 41 -8.61 11.31 -3.67
CA LEU A 41 -8.91 12.60 -3.04
C LEU A 41 -7.69 13.52 -2.98
N PHE A 42 -6.50 12.96 -2.74
CA PHE A 42 -5.25 13.71 -2.79
C PHE A 42 -4.97 14.30 -4.19
N ASN A 43 -5.11 13.49 -5.24
CA ASN A 43 -4.89 13.94 -6.62
C ASN A 43 -5.96 14.91 -7.12
N GLU A 44 -7.18 14.81 -6.59
CA GLU A 44 -8.27 15.75 -6.85
C GLU A 44 -8.22 17.01 -5.96
N GLU A 45 -7.19 17.13 -5.11
CA GLU A 45 -7.00 18.23 -4.15
C GLU A 45 -8.17 18.43 -3.17
N LYS A 46 -8.95 17.37 -2.92
CA LYS A 46 -10.07 17.34 -1.98
C LYS A 46 -9.58 17.05 -0.56
N PHE A 47 -8.71 17.90 -0.05
CA PHE A 47 -7.99 17.65 1.19
C PHE A 47 -8.88 17.62 2.43
N ASP A 48 -9.93 18.43 2.49
CA ASP A 48 -10.89 18.37 3.59
C ASP A 48 -11.60 17.01 3.65
N GLU A 49 -12.03 16.49 2.49
CA GLU A 49 -12.64 15.17 2.37
C GLU A 49 -11.64 14.06 2.74
N MET A 50 -10.42 14.14 2.22
CA MET A 50 -9.33 13.21 2.55
C MET A 50 -9.05 13.17 4.05
N ARG A 51 -9.02 14.34 4.71
CA ARG A 51 -8.82 14.46 6.16
C ARG A 51 -9.94 13.80 6.96
N THR A 52 -11.14 13.61 6.43
CA THR A 52 -12.19 12.84 7.14
C THR A 52 -11.81 11.37 7.34
N MET A 53 -10.97 10.83 6.46
CA MET A 53 -10.47 9.44 6.51
C MET A 53 -9.35 9.25 7.55
N PHE A 54 -8.75 10.33 8.03
CA PHE A 54 -7.61 10.29 8.92
C PHE A 54 -8.00 9.91 10.34
N ASP A 55 -7.10 9.21 11.04
CA ASP A 55 -7.19 9.10 12.49
C ASP A 55 -6.91 10.45 13.18
N ALA A 56 -7.12 10.52 14.50
CA ALA A 56 -6.95 11.77 15.24
C ALA A 56 -5.52 12.33 15.14
N THR A 57 -4.51 11.45 15.27
CA THR A 57 -3.10 11.82 15.19
C THR A 57 -2.75 12.40 13.82
N MET A 58 -3.22 11.77 12.75
CA MET A 58 -2.95 12.18 11.37
C MET A 58 -3.68 13.48 11.03
N LYS A 59 -4.89 13.72 11.57
CA LYS A 59 -5.58 15.02 11.45
C LYS A 59 -4.78 16.16 12.08
N ASP A 60 -4.13 15.92 13.21
CA ASP A 60 -3.30 16.91 13.88
C ASP A 60 -1.95 17.10 13.19
N ALA A 61 -1.39 16.04 12.60
CA ALA A 61 -0.06 16.05 11.98
C ALA A 61 0.00 16.62 10.56
N LEU A 62 -1.10 16.55 9.78
CA LEU A 62 -1.06 16.85 8.35
C LEU A 62 -2.19 17.79 7.91
N SER A 63 -2.01 19.10 8.07
CA SER A 63 -2.95 20.15 7.69
C SER A 63 -3.27 20.16 6.19
N VAL A 64 -4.31 20.91 5.79
CA VAL A 64 -4.64 21.15 4.37
C VAL A 64 -3.47 21.82 3.65
N GLU A 65 -2.79 22.76 4.30
CA GLU A 65 -1.63 23.46 3.74
C GLU A 65 -0.46 22.50 3.49
N GLN A 66 -0.17 21.60 4.44
CA GLN A 66 0.87 20.58 4.27
C GLN A 66 0.51 19.57 3.18
N LEU A 67 -0.78 19.21 3.05
CA LEU A 67 -1.27 18.38 1.95
C LEU A 67 -1.07 19.07 0.59
N GLN A 68 -1.34 20.38 0.51
CA GLN A 68 -1.11 21.16 -0.71
C GLN A 68 0.37 21.20 -1.08
N GLU A 69 1.27 21.40 -0.12
CA GLU A 69 2.73 21.38 -0.37
C GLU A 69 3.17 20.04 -0.96
N VAL A 70 2.67 18.92 -0.42
CA VAL A 70 2.98 17.58 -0.96
C VAL A 70 2.36 17.41 -2.35
N ALA A 71 1.13 17.89 -2.57
CA ALA A 71 0.47 17.81 -3.87
C ALA A 71 1.21 18.60 -4.95
N ASP A 72 1.73 19.78 -4.61
CA ASP A 72 2.50 20.61 -5.54
C ASP A 72 3.80 19.92 -5.99
N ILE A 73 4.46 19.17 -5.09
CA ILE A 73 5.61 18.33 -5.45
C ILE A 73 5.19 17.18 -6.37
N VAL A 74 4.06 16.52 -6.07
CA VAL A 74 3.57 15.40 -6.89
C VAL A 74 3.13 15.87 -8.28
N LYS A 75 2.60 17.08 -8.43
CA LYS A 75 2.22 17.67 -9.73
C LYS A 75 3.39 17.78 -10.70
N GLU A 76 4.64 17.81 -10.22
CA GLU A 76 5.83 17.75 -11.08
C GLU A 76 5.89 16.45 -11.90
N SER A 77 5.20 15.38 -11.47
CA SER A 77 5.05 14.14 -12.23
C SER A 77 3.95 14.17 -13.29
N GLY A 78 3.23 15.29 -13.43
CA GLY A 78 2.16 15.49 -14.40
C GLY A 78 0.79 15.06 -13.90
N GLU A 79 -0.15 14.86 -14.84
CA GLU A 79 -1.52 14.44 -14.53
C GLU A 79 -1.56 12.98 -14.07
N PHE A 80 -2.40 12.68 -13.08
CA PHE A 80 -2.66 11.32 -12.63
C PHE A 80 -3.35 10.50 -13.72
N VAL A 81 -2.77 9.36 -14.09
CA VAL A 81 -3.28 8.48 -15.15
C VAL A 81 -4.02 7.28 -14.57
N GLY A 82 -3.50 6.69 -13.49
CA GLY A 82 -4.16 5.55 -12.85
C GLY A 82 -3.29 4.77 -11.88
N PHE A 83 -3.90 3.71 -11.34
CA PHE A 83 -3.25 2.78 -10.42
C PHE A 83 -2.63 1.60 -11.17
N GLU A 84 -1.47 1.14 -10.71
CA GLU A 84 -0.77 -0.03 -11.27
C GLU A 84 -0.73 -1.18 -10.25
N LYS A 85 0.45 -1.44 -9.65
CA LYS A 85 0.67 -2.52 -8.71
C LYS A 85 0.19 -2.14 -7.32
N GLU A 86 -0.42 -3.09 -6.63
CA GLU A 86 -0.93 -2.93 -5.28
C GLU A 86 -0.55 -4.13 -4.41
N SER A 87 -0.28 -3.85 -3.14
CA SER A 87 -0.03 -4.87 -2.13
C SER A 87 -0.39 -4.34 -0.76
N VAL A 88 -0.80 -5.23 0.14
CA VAL A 88 -1.05 -4.90 1.55
C VAL A 88 -0.29 -5.90 2.41
N THR A 89 0.34 -5.40 3.47
CA THR A 89 0.97 -6.23 4.48
C THR A 89 0.49 -5.80 5.86
N LYS A 90 0.15 -6.76 6.72
CA LYS A 90 -0.10 -6.48 8.14
C LYS A 90 1.22 -6.29 8.88
N LYS A 91 1.36 -5.18 9.60
CA LYS A 91 2.48 -4.86 10.50
C LYS A 91 1.89 -4.54 11.86
N GLU A 92 2.05 -5.46 12.81
CA GLU A 92 1.43 -5.36 14.14
C GLU A 92 -0.09 -5.15 14.02
N GLN A 93 -0.61 -4.02 14.50
CA GLN A 93 -2.03 -3.63 14.44
C GLN A 93 -2.40 -2.81 13.19
N TYR A 94 -1.44 -2.55 12.30
CA TYR A 94 -1.66 -1.74 11.10
C TYR A 94 -1.65 -2.56 9.82
N PHE A 95 -2.32 -2.04 8.82
CA PHE A 95 -2.32 -2.54 7.45
C PHE A 95 -1.62 -1.51 6.56
N VAL A 96 -0.53 -1.90 5.94
CA VAL A 96 0.28 -1.01 5.10
C VAL A 96 0.07 -1.38 3.64
N ALA A 97 -0.63 -0.51 2.93
CA ALA A 97 -0.84 -0.62 1.49
C ALA A 97 0.29 0.10 0.75
N THR A 98 0.91 -0.58 -0.23
CA THR A 98 1.84 0.03 -1.18
C THR A 98 1.19 0.02 -2.56
N ILE A 99 0.96 1.21 -3.11
CA ILE A 99 0.23 1.40 -4.36
C ILE A 99 1.12 2.20 -5.33
N ALA A 100 1.55 1.54 -6.40
CA ALA A 100 2.19 2.20 -7.53
C ALA A 100 1.13 2.89 -8.38
N THR A 101 1.45 4.10 -8.82
CA THR A 101 0.59 4.99 -9.58
C THR A 101 1.36 5.53 -10.77
N LYS A 102 0.65 5.67 -11.88
CA LYS A 102 1.17 6.25 -13.11
C LYS A 102 0.72 7.70 -13.20
N TYR A 103 1.67 8.59 -13.45
CA TYR A 103 1.41 9.94 -13.92
C TYR A 103 1.95 10.10 -15.33
N LYS A 104 1.67 11.25 -15.94
CA LYS A 104 2.06 11.52 -17.33
C LYS A 104 3.58 11.54 -17.53
N GLU A 105 4.33 12.11 -16.60
CA GLU A 105 5.77 12.33 -16.71
C GLU A 105 6.60 11.34 -15.87
N ASP A 106 6.09 10.89 -14.71
CA ASP A 106 6.78 9.91 -13.84
C ASP A 106 5.80 9.00 -13.09
N ASN A 107 6.29 7.91 -12.51
CA ASN A 107 5.52 7.05 -11.63
C ASN A 107 5.77 7.42 -10.16
N ARG A 108 4.71 7.37 -9.34
CA ARG A 108 4.82 7.55 -7.88
C ARG A 108 4.40 6.28 -7.15
N VAL A 109 4.94 6.10 -5.96
CA VAL A 109 4.52 5.00 -5.08
C VAL A 109 4.02 5.56 -3.77
N TYR A 110 2.73 5.32 -3.52
CA TYR A 110 2.08 5.67 -2.26
C TYR A 110 2.22 4.53 -1.25
N THR A 111 2.52 4.89 -0.01
CA THR A 111 2.47 3.99 1.14
C THR A 111 1.43 4.52 2.12
N ILE A 112 0.31 3.83 2.23
CA ILE A 112 -0.82 4.20 3.09
C ILE A 112 -0.87 3.24 4.27
N THR A 113 -0.84 3.77 5.49
CA THR A 113 -0.99 2.99 6.71
C THR A 113 -2.40 3.18 7.24
N LEU A 114 -3.11 2.07 7.45
CA LEU A 114 -4.48 2.02 7.93
C LEU A 114 -4.53 1.28 9.27
N ASP A 115 -5.29 1.81 10.22
CA ASP A 115 -5.60 1.10 11.47
C ASP A 115 -6.69 0.03 11.26
N GLU A 116 -7.03 -0.73 12.31
CA GLU A 116 -8.07 -1.78 12.24
C GLU A 116 -9.49 -1.23 11.97
N GLN A 117 -9.70 0.09 12.10
CA GLN A 117 -10.94 0.78 11.75
C GLN A 117 -10.90 1.38 10.34
N GLN A 118 -9.86 1.05 9.55
CA GLN A 118 -9.62 1.57 8.20
C GLN A 118 -9.45 3.10 8.16
N ARG A 119 -9.03 3.74 9.26
CA ARG A 119 -8.63 5.14 9.28
C ARG A 119 -7.17 5.26 8.87
N VAL A 120 -6.86 6.29 8.09
CA VAL A 120 -5.49 6.57 7.64
C VAL A 120 -4.68 7.09 8.81
N ALA A 121 -3.70 6.30 9.23
CA ALA A 121 -2.73 6.61 10.27
C ALA A 121 -1.36 7.04 9.71
N GLY A 122 -1.19 6.95 8.37
CA GLY A 122 0.00 7.40 7.69
C GLY A 122 -0.22 7.53 6.19
N PHE A 123 0.29 8.61 5.61
CA PHE A 123 0.23 8.90 4.19
C PHE A 123 1.62 9.33 3.70
N PHE A 124 2.19 8.58 2.77
CA PHE A 124 3.51 8.86 2.22
C PHE A 124 3.52 8.63 0.70
N VAL A 125 4.23 9.48 -0.02
CA VAL A 125 4.46 9.38 -1.47
C VAL A 125 5.94 9.58 -1.77
N LYS A 126 6.47 8.77 -2.70
CA LYS A 126 7.80 8.93 -3.28
C LYS A 126 7.72 8.96 -4.80
#